data_AF-A0AAU2MYZ0-F1
#
_entry.id   AF-A0AAU2MYZ0-F1
#
_cell.length_a   1.000
_cell.length_b   1.000
_cell.length_c   1.000
_cell.angle_alpha   90.00
_cell.angle_beta   90.00
_cell.angle_gamma   90.00
#
_symmetry.space_group_name_H-M   'P 1'
#
loop_
_entity.id
_entity.type
_entity.pdbx_description
1 polymer ?
#
loop_
_entity_poly.entity_id
_entity_poly.type
_entity_poly.pdbx_seq_one_letter_code
_entity_poly.pdbx_strand_id
1 'polypeptide(L)' 'MAKHQSFTTWLKTHRKDDTAIGDLARDVAADPDWPSRRGLSGQRTYLDDRGAIPRAIATLERAWEAYSAHQAAENASA' A
#
# COMPACT_ATOMS: atom_id res chain seq x y z
N MET A 1 10.12 20.16 8.82
CA MET A 1 8.91 19.34 8.66
C MET A 1 9.34 18.03 8.01
N ALA A 2 9.43 16.93 8.77
CA ALA A 2 9.69 15.63 8.18
C ALA A 2 8.55 15.31 7.20
N LYS A 3 8.88 15.02 5.94
CA LYS A 3 7.87 14.79 4.92
C LYS A 3 7.39 13.35 5.11
N HIS A 4 6.24 13.16 5.76
CA HIS A 4 5.66 11.81 5.91
C HIS A 4 5.56 11.15 4.53
N GLN A 5 6.18 9.98 4.42
CA GLN A 5 6.19 9.20 3.19
C GLN A 5 4.75 8.73 2.90
N SER A 6 4.30 8.81 1.64
CA SER A 6 2.96 8.35 1.27
C SER A 6 2.83 6.82 1.36
N PHE A 7 1.61 6.30 1.52
CA PHE A 7 1.34 4.86 1.53
C PHE A 7 1.97 4.15 0.34
N THR A 8 1.76 4.64 -0.88
CA THR A 8 2.30 3.99 -2.09
C THR A 8 3.83 3.98 -2.09
N THR A 9 4.46 5.06 -1.63
CA THR A 9 5.92 5.09 -1.51
C THR A 9 6.41 4.09 -0.47
N TRP A 10 5.74 4.01 0.69
CA TRP A 10 6.02 3.03 1.75
C TRP A 10 5.83 1.60 1.26
N LEU A 11 4.71 1.29 0.61
CA LEU A 11 4.45 -0.04 0.06
C LEU A 11 5.56 -0.49 -0.89
N LYS A 12 6.05 0.41 -1.74
CA LYS A 12 7.13 0.10 -2.72
C LYS A 12 8.47 -0.26 -2.08
N THR A 13 8.70 0.01 -0.78
CA THR A 13 9.92 -0.44 -0.08
C THR A 13 9.92 -1.96 0.16
N HIS A 14 8.73 -2.56 0.26
CA HIS A 14 8.52 -4.00 0.49
C HIS A 14 8.64 -4.86 -0.78
N ARG A 15 8.99 -4.28 -1.93
CA ARG A 15 9.04 -4.99 -3.24
C ARG A 15 9.97 -6.22 -3.25
N LYS A 16 10.94 -6.28 -2.33
CA LYS A 16 11.89 -7.39 -2.22
C LYS A 16 11.43 -8.49 -1.25
N ASP A 17 10.32 -8.27 -0.54
CA ASP A 17 9.82 -9.23 0.44
C ASP A 17 9.14 -10.40 -0.29
N ASP A 18 9.37 -11.62 0.20
CA ASP A 18 8.69 -12.83 -0.28
C ASP A 18 7.41 -13.06 0.54
N THR A 19 6.49 -12.09 0.45
CA THR A 19 5.23 -12.06 1.18
C THR A 19 4.12 -11.52 0.28
N ALA A 20 2.86 -11.70 0.67
CA ALA A 20 1.73 -11.13 -0.06
C ALA A 20 1.83 -9.59 -0.20
N ILE A 21 2.35 -8.89 0.82
CA ILE A 21 2.57 -7.44 0.74
C ILE A 21 3.69 -7.13 -0.28
N GLY A 22 4.74 -7.95 -0.32
CA GLY A 22 5.80 -7.83 -1.32
C GLY A 22 5.31 -8.09 -2.75
N ASP A 23 4.42 -9.06 -2.94
CA ASP A 23 3.74 -9.31 -4.22
C ASP A 23 2.91 -8.10 -4.63
N LEU A 24 2.04 -7.60 -3.75
CA LEU A 24 1.25 -6.40 -4.01
C LEU A 24 2.14 -5.18 -4.32
N ALA A 25 3.28 -5.04 -3.63
CA ALA A 25 4.24 -3.97 -3.88
C ALA A 25 4.90 -4.08 -5.26
N ARG A 26 5.15 -5.30 -5.76
CA ARG A 26 5.63 -5.54 -7.13
C ARG A 26 4.58 -5.16 -8.15
N ASP A 27 3.34 -5.62 -7.96
CA ASP A 27 2.22 -5.32 -8.87
C ASP A 27 1.95 -3.82 -8.96
N VAL A 28 1.85 -3.13 -7.82
CA VAL A 28 1.66 -1.68 -7.73
C VAL A 28 2.86 -0.89 -8.29
N ALA A 29 4.07 -1.44 -8.22
CA ALA A 29 5.24 -0.81 -8.82
C ALA A 29 5.25 -0.93 -10.36
N ALA A 30 4.68 -2.01 -10.90
CA ALA A 30 4.58 -2.27 -12.33
C ALA A 30 3.34 -1.61 -12.98
N ASP A 31 2.34 -1.23 -12.19
CA ASP A 31 1.11 -0.60 -12.67
C ASP A 31 1.25 0.94 -12.80
N PRO A 32 1.31 1.49 -14.03
CA PRO A 32 1.39 2.94 -14.25
C PRO A 32 0.09 3.68 -13.93
N ASP A 33 -1.06 2.99 -13.96
CA ASP A 33 -2.39 3.56 -13.73
C ASP A 33 -2.79 3.50 -12.25
N TRP A 34 -1.92 2.91 -11.40
CA TRP A 34 -2.15 2.80 -9.97
C TRP A 34 -2.52 4.16 -9.35
N PRO A 35 -3.66 4.27 -8.65
CA PRO A 35 -4.13 5.53 -8.08
C PRO A 35 -3.38 5.92 -6.80
N SER A 36 -2.08 6.21 -6.94
CA SER A 36 -1.13 6.44 -5.85
C SER A 36 -1.50 7.57 -4.87
N ARG A 37 -2.31 8.53 -5.33
CA ARG A 37 -2.78 9.69 -4.54
C ARG A 37 -4.12 9.44 -3.84
N ARG A 38 -4.81 8.33 -4.11
CA ARG A 38 -6.05 7.98 -3.43
C ARG A 38 -5.75 7.28 -2.11
N GLY A 39 -6.64 7.42 -1.13
CA GLY A 39 -6.62 6.61 0.09
C GLY A 39 -7.12 5.19 -0.15
N LEU A 40 -7.14 4.37 0.91
CA LEU A 40 -7.55 2.96 0.90
C LEU A 40 -8.81 2.71 0.06
N SER A 41 -9.90 3.46 0.31
CA SER A 41 -11.16 3.27 -0.42
C SER A 41 -10.99 3.37 -1.95
N GLY A 42 -10.28 4.39 -2.43
CA GLY A 42 -10.08 4.58 -3.87
C GLY A 42 -9.13 3.56 -4.50
N GLN A 43 -8.15 3.07 -3.75
CA GLN A 43 -7.26 2.00 -4.20
C GLN A 43 -7.95 0.63 -4.19
N ARG A 44 -8.80 0.38 -3.19
CA ARG A 44 -9.64 -0.81 -3.08
C ARG A 44 -10.63 -0.89 -4.24
N THR A 45 -11.36 0.19 -4.52
CA THR A 45 -12.25 0.26 -5.68
C THR A 45 -11.50 0.01 -6.98
N TYR A 46 -10.31 0.59 -7.15
CA TYR A 46 -9.50 0.33 -8.34
C TYR A 46 -9.12 -1.16 -8.50
N LEU A 47 -8.71 -1.84 -7.42
CA LEU A 47 -8.43 -3.28 -7.49
C LEU A 47 -9.69 -4.08 -7.83
N ASP A 48 -10.83 -3.75 -7.21
CA ASP A 48 -12.11 -4.40 -7.46
C ASP A 48 -12.57 -4.23 -8.91
N ASP A 49 -12.51 -2.99 -9.44
CA ASP A 49 -12.85 -2.66 -10.83
C ASP A 49 -11.94 -3.37 -11.86
N ARG A 50 -10.70 -3.68 -11.47
CA ARG A 50 -9.74 -4.44 -12.28
C ARG A 50 -9.92 -5.96 -12.14
N GLY A 51 -10.90 -6.41 -11.37
CA GLY A 51 -11.19 -7.82 -11.15
C GLY A 51 -10.15 -8.52 -10.26
N ALA A 52 -9.49 -7.76 -9.37
CA ALA A 52 -8.54 -8.33 -8.43
C ALA A 52 -9.23 -9.36 -7.52
N ILE A 53 -8.54 -10.48 -7.28
CA ILE A 53 -9.07 -11.53 -6.41
C ILE A 53 -9.23 -11.02 -4.96
N PRO A 54 -10.16 -11.58 -4.16
CA PRO A 54 -10.38 -11.12 -2.78
C PRO A 54 -9.12 -11.10 -1.91
N ARG A 55 -8.17 -12.02 -2.17
CA ARG A 55 -6.89 -12.08 -1.46
C ARG A 55 -6.02 -10.84 -1.70
N ALA A 56 -6.05 -10.26 -2.90
CA ALA A 56 -5.30 -9.05 -3.23
C ALA A 56 -5.90 -7.83 -2.50
N ILE A 57 -7.23 -7.73 -2.48
CA ILE A 57 -7.95 -6.68 -1.73
C ILE A 57 -7.65 -6.78 -0.22
N ALA A 58 -7.76 -7.98 0.37
CA ALA A 58 -7.43 -8.18 1.77
C ALA A 58 -5.95 -7.89 2.08
N THR A 59 -5.05 -8.10 1.11
CA THR A 59 -3.64 -7.75 1.25
C THR A 59 -3.42 -6.24 1.22
N LEU A 60 -4.15 -5.50 0.38
CA LEU A 60 -4.14 -4.04 0.38
C LEU A 60 -4.61 -3.48 1.73
N GLU A 61 -5.70 -4.02 2.28
CA GLU A 61 -6.25 -3.60 3.58
C GLU A 61 -5.22 -3.82 4.71
N ARG A 62 -4.60 -5.01 4.78
CA ARG A 62 -3.51 -5.29 5.75
C ARG A 62 -2.30 -4.38 5.56
N ALA A 63 -1.93 -4.06 4.32
CA ALA A 63 -0.82 -3.15 4.06
C ALA A 63 -1.12 -1.74 4.57
N TRP A 64 -2.36 -1.26 4.42
CA TRP A 64 -2.79 0.03 4.97
C TRP A 64 -2.75 0.06 6.50
N GLU A 65 -3.19 -1.02 7.17
CA GLU A 65 -3.09 -1.14 8.64
C GLU A 65 -1.62 -1.05 9.10
N ALA A 66 -0.73 -1.81 8.46
CA ALA A 66 0.71 -1.79 8.76
C ALA A 66 1.33 -0.40 8.53
N TYR A 67 0.94 0.27 7.45
CA TYR A 67 1.37 1.64 7.19
C TYR A 67 0.87 2.63 8.25
N SER A 68 -0.39 2.57 8.66
CA SER A 68 -0.92 3.43 9.73
C SER A 68 -0.20 3.21 11.06
N ALA A 69 0.11 1.96 11.41
CA ALA A 69 0.91 1.65 12.60
C ALA A 69 2.35 2.20 12.48
N HIS A 70 2.97 2.09 11.31
CA HIS A 70 4.29 2.65 11.04
C HIS A 70 4.29 4.18 11.20
N GLN A 71 3.30 4.88 10.63
CA GLN A 71 3.17 6.33 10.79
C GLN A 71 2.97 6.75 12.26
N ALA A 72 2.16 6.01 13.02
CA ALA A 72 1.96 6.30 14.43
C ALA A 72 3.26 6.13 15.25
N ALA A 73 4.05 5.10 14.96
CA ALA A 73 5.33 4.87 15.60
C ALA A 73 6.39 5.94 15.25
N GLU A 74 6.44 6.38 13.98
CA GLU A 74 7.30 7.49 13.56
C GLU A 74 6.93 8.79 14.28
N ASN A 75 5.63 9.11 14.38
CA ASN A 75 5.14 10.30 15.06
C ASN A 75 5.40 10.29 16.57
N ALA A 76 5.37 9.12 17.21
CA ALA A 76 5.66 8.98 18.63
C ALA A 76 7.16 9.09 18.96
N SER A 77 8.03 8.95 17.95
CA SER A 77 9.49 8.99 18.07
C SER A 77 10.11 10.35 17.65
N ALA A 78 9.28 11.28 17.19
CA ALA A 78 9.67 12.61 16.70
C ALA A 78 9.38 13.71 17.72
#